data_AF-A0A0A2SSM7-F1
#
_entry.id   AF-A0A0A2SSM7-F1
#
_cell.length_a   1.000
_cell.length_b   1.000
_cell.length_c   1.000
_cell.angle_alpha   90.00
_cell.angle_beta   90.00
_cell.angle_gamma   90.00
#
_symmetry.space_group_name_H-M   'P 1'
#
loop_
_entity.id
_entity.type
_entity.pdbx_description
1 polymer ?
#
loop_
_entity_poly.entity_id
_entity_poly.type
_entity_poly.pdbx_seq_one_letter_code
_entity_poly.pdbx_strand_id
1 'polypeptide(L)'
;MGEVRMDLYLKIQRWRYHRGNQEVKKRILDEFCETHGYHRFDNPKLVKLMNDLYANEISLLFNFFYPCIKLIDKVRIQSRIKKKYDKPKTPYQRLMASSCLTLDQKKIQKKLKLVFRLVNVQ
;
A
#
# COMPACT_ATOMS: atom_id res chain seq x y z
N MET A 1 7.96 2.27 6.63
CA MET A 1 6.68 1.67 6.19
C MET A 1 6.22 2.39 4.94
N GLY A 2 5.39 1.79 4.11
CA GLY A 2 4.89 2.49 2.93
C GLY A 2 3.94 3.61 3.37
N GLU A 3 4.13 4.82 2.87
CA GLU A 3 3.13 5.87 3.01
C GLU A 3 1.91 5.46 2.20
N VAL A 4 0.79 5.27 2.89
CA VAL A 4 -0.50 5.08 2.23
C VAL A 4 -1.27 6.36 2.49
N ARG A 5 -1.54 7.08 1.40
CA ARG A 5 -2.31 8.30 1.40
C ARG A 5 -3.21 8.32 0.18
N MET A 6 -4.35 8.98 0.31
CA MET A 6 -5.33 9.08 -0.77
C MET A 6 -4.72 9.75 -2.03
N ASP A 7 -3.87 10.75 -1.86
CA ASP A 7 -3.17 11.40 -2.98
C ASP A 7 -2.24 10.45 -3.75
N LEU A 8 -1.54 9.56 -3.04
CA LEU A 8 -0.68 8.54 -3.65
C LEU A 8 -1.52 7.50 -4.40
N TYR A 9 -2.63 7.05 -3.82
CA TYR A 9 -3.58 6.15 -4.47
C TYR A 9 -4.11 6.76 -5.79
N LEU A 10 -4.60 8.01 -5.74
CA LEU A 10 -5.10 8.71 -6.92
C LEU A 10 -4.01 8.91 -7.98
N LYS A 11 -2.77 9.18 -7.58
CA LYS A 11 -1.63 9.31 -8.49
C LYS A 11 -1.36 8.01 -9.26
N ILE A 12 -1.41 6.87 -8.57
CA ILE A 12 -1.25 5.55 -9.20
C ILE A 12 -2.41 5.26 -10.15
N GLN A 13 -3.65 5.49 -9.72
CA GLN A 13 -4.81 5.24 -10.57
C GLN A 13 -4.82 6.11 -11.81
N ARG A 14 -4.48 7.40 -11.68
CA ARG A 14 -4.33 8.32 -12.82
C ARG A 14 -3.27 7.83 -13.81
N TRP A 15 -2.12 7.38 -13.31
CA TRP A 15 -1.06 6.84 -14.17
C TRP A 15 -1.52 5.58 -14.92
N ARG A 16 -2.22 4.66 -14.24
CA ARG A 16 -2.78 3.44 -14.86
C ARG A 16 -3.82 3.79 -15.92
N TYR A 17 -4.70 4.75 -15.63
CA TYR A 17 -5.74 5.21 -16.54
C TYR A 17 -5.16 5.76 -17.84
N HIS A 18 -4.16 6.65 -17.77
CA HIS A 18 -3.56 7.25 -18.97
C HIS A 18 -2.79 6.24 -19.83
N ARG A 19 -2.23 5.19 -19.24
CA ARG A 19 -1.47 4.15 -19.97
C ARG A 19 -2.32 2.97 -20.44
N GLY A 20 -3.55 2.84 -19.96
CA GLY A 20 -4.43 1.71 -20.26
C GLY A 20 -5.16 1.83 -21.61
N ASN A 21 -5.58 0.69 -22.15
CA ASN A 21 -6.57 0.63 -23.23
C ASN A 21 -7.99 0.93 -22.70
N GLN A 22 -9.00 0.92 -23.57
CA GLN A 22 -10.38 1.26 -23.21
C GLN A 22 -10.96 0.34 -22.12
N GLU A 23 -10.71 -0.97 -22.19
CA GLU A 23 -11.20 -1.94 -21.20
C GLU A 23 -10.60 -1.71 -19.81
N VAL A 24 -9.28 -1.46 -19.75
CA VAL A 24 -8.58 -1.16 -18.50
C VAL A 24 -9.08 0.14 -17.90
N LYS A 25 -9.30 1.18 -18.73
CA LYS A 25 -9.85 2.46 -18.28
C LYS A 25 -11.23 2.30 -17.67
N LYS A 26 -12.13 1.55 -18.32
CA LYS A 26 -13.47 1.27 -17.81
C LYS A 26 -13.39 0.58 -16.45
N ARG A 27 -12.59 -0.49 -16.33
CA ARG A 27 -12.42 -1.22 -15.07
C ARG A 27 -11.91 -0.34 -13.93
N ILE A 28 -10.93 0.54 -14.21
CA ILE A 28 -10.40 1.46 -13.19
C ILE A 28 -11.48 2.43 -12.70
N LEU A 29 -12.31 2.95 -13.59
CA LEU A 29 -13.40 3.85 -13.23
C LEU A 29 -14.48 3.11 -12.44
N ASP A 30 -14.86 1.92 -12.88
CA ASP A 30 -15.85 1.08 -12.20
C ASP A 30 -15.39 0.74 -10.77
N GLU A 31 -14.15 0.24 -10.61
CA GLU A 31 -13.54 -0.07 -9.31
C GLU A 31 -13.49 1.18 -8.40
N PHE A 32 -13.11 2.32 -8.96
CA PHE A 32 -13.00 3.57 -8.20
C PHE A 32 -14.37 4.08 -7.73
N CYS A 33 -15.38 4.03 -8.59
CA CYS A 33 -16.75 4.43 -8.25
C CYS A 33 -17.40 3.46 -7.25
N GLU A 34 -17.18 2.16 -7.39
CA GLU A 34 -17.70 1.15 -6.46
C GLU A 34 -17.12 1.34 -5.05
N THR A 35 -15.82 1.61 -4.96
CA THR A 35 -15.14 1.77 -3.67
C THR A 35 -15.41 3.10 -2.99
N HIS A 36 -15.58 4.19 -3.75
CA HIS A 36 -15.64 5.55 -3.20
C HIS A 36 -17.02 6.21 -3.29
N GLY A 37 -17.93 5.66 -4.09
CA GLY A 37 -19.24 6.24 -4.38
C GLY A 37 -19.18 7.56 -5.18
N TYR A 38 -20.36 8.07 -5.53
CA TYR A 38 -20.51 9.32 -6.31
C TYR A 38 -20.66 10.57 -5.43
N HIS A 39 -21.13 10.44 -4.19
CA HIS A 39 -21.45 11.56 -3.28
C HIS A 39 -20.26 12.47 -2.92
N ARG A 40 -19.03 12.02 -3.18
CA ARG A 40 -17.79 12.80 -3.02
C ARG A 40 -17.72 14.05 -3.89
N PHE A 41 -18.50 14.13 -4.98
CA PHE A 41 -18.58 15.35 -5.80
C PHE A 41 -19.46 16.42 -5.15
N ASP A 42 -20.52 16.01 -4.45
CA ASP A 42 -21.51 16.92 -3.87
C ASP A 42 -21.10 17.41 -2.47
N ASN A 43 -20.33 16.59 -1.74
CA ASN A 43 -20.00 16.87 -0.35
C ASN A 43 -18.48 16.87 -0.07
N PRO A 44 -17.86 18.06 0.09
CA PRO A 44 -16.41 18.16 0.35
C PRO A 44 -16.00 17.58 1.70
N LYS A 45 -16.92 17.43 2.66
CA LYS A 45 -16.61 16.81 3.96
C LYS A 45 -16.23 15.33 3.81
N LEU A 46 -16.85 14.62 2.85
CA LEU A 46 -16.52 13.22 2.57
C LEU A 46 -15.09 13.06 2.10
N VAL A 47 -14.59 13.99 1.28
CA VAL A 47 -13.19 13.98 0.82
C VAL A 47 -12.22 14.09 2.00
N LYS A 48 -12.53 14.95 2.98
CA LYS A 48 -11.72 15.08 4.20
C LYS A 48 -11.70 13.79 5.02
N LEU A 49 -12.87 13.17 5.22
CA LEU A 49 -12.99 11.89 5.94
C LEU A 49 -12.26 10.75 5.23
N MET A 50 -12.36 10.68 3.89
CA MET A 50 -11.60 9.70 3.10
C MET A 50 -10.09 9.89 3.26
N ASN A 51 -9.60 11.12 3.18
CA ASN A 51 -8.17 11.38 3.35
C ASN A 51 -7.66 10.93 4.72
N ASP A 52 -8.45 11.15 5.78
CA ASP A 52 -8.16 10.70 7.13
C ASP A 52 -8.14 9.16 7.21
N LEU A 53 -9.17 8.50 6.66
CA LEU A 53 -9.29 7.04 6.60
C LEU A 53 -8.08 6.38 5.91
N TYR A 54 -7.64 6.97 4.80
CA TYR A 54 -6.49 6.46 4.04
C TYR A 54 -5.18 6.61 4.81
N ALA A 55 -5.01 7.73 5.52
CA ALA A 55 -3.78 8.05 6.25
C ALA A 55 -3.62 7.21 7.52
N ASN A 56 -4.73 6.92 8.22
CA ASN A 56 -4.71 6.23 9.50
C ASN A 56 -4.99 4.73 9.32
N GLU A 57 -6.25 4.33 9.10
CA GLU A 57 -6.72 2.94 9.17
C GLU A 57 -6.19 2.11 8.00
N ILE A 58 -6.33 2.60 6.77
CA ILE A 58 -5.90 1.86 5.58
C ILE A 58 -4.37 1.70 5.57
N SER A 59 -3.66 2.74 6.03
CA SER A 59 -2.20 2.67 6.22
C SER A 59 -1.80 1.58 7.21
N LEU A 60 -2.51 1.44 8.33
CA LEU A 60 -2.28 0.35 9.29
C LEU A 60 -2.54 -1.02 8.65
N LEU A 61 -3.65 -1.15 7.94
CA LEU A 61 -4.06 -2.39 7.28
C LEU A 61 -2.99 -2.91 6.32
N PHE A 62 -2.54 -2.06 5.38
CA PHE A 62 -1.52 -2.44 4.40
C PHE A 62 -0.15 -2.72 5.01
N ASN A 63 0.22 -2.01 6.06
CA ASN A 63 1.56 -2.13 6.62
C ASN A 63 1.70 -3.30 7.61
N PHE A 64 0.66 -3.61 8.37
CA PHE A 64 0.72 -4.60 9.45
C PHE A 64 0.05 -5.93 9.11
N PHE A 65 -1.01 -5.93 8.29
CA PHE A 65 -1.85 -7.12 8.09
C PHE A 65 -1.68 -7.76 6.72
N TYR A 66 -1.49 -6.97 5.65
CA TYR A 66 -1.31 -7.54 4.31
C TYR A 66 0.13 -8.02 4.04
N PRO A 67 0.34 -9.33 3.79
CA PRO A 67 1.65 -9.82 3.38
C PRO A 67 1.95 -9.42 1.93
N CYS A 68 3.18 -8.98 1.67
CA CYS A 68 3.64 -8.65 0.33
C CYS A 68 4.76 -9.60 -0.12
N ILE A 69 4.65 -10.06 -1.37
CA ILE A 69 5.68 -10.85 -2.04
C ILE A 69 6.59 -9.88 -2.80
N LYS A 70 7.90 -9.93 -2.52
CA LYS A 70 8.90 -9.15 -3.26
C LYS A 70 9.65 -10.05 -4.24
N LEU A 71 9.92 -9.53 -5.43
CA LEU A 71 10.82 -10.15 -6.40
C LEU A 71 12.25 -10.00 -5.88
N ILE A 72 12.93 -11.11 -5.61
CA ILE A 72 14.33 -11.10 -5.14
C ILE A 72 15.27 -11.03 -6.33
N ASP A 73 15.03 -11.89 -7.32
CA ASP A 73 15.93 -12.05 -8.45
C ASP A 73 15.14 -12.34 -9.72
N LYS A 74 15.70 -11.91 -10.86
CA LYS A 74 15.20 -12.24 -12.18
C LYS A 74 16.39 -12.60 -13.07
N VAL A 75 16.41 -13.83 -13.56
CA VAL A 75 17.47 -14.31 -14.44
C VAL A 75 16.87 -14.62 -15.80
N ARG A 76 17.52 -14.13 -16.86
CA ARG A 76 17.17 -14.47 -18.24
C ARG A 76 17.91 -15.75 -18.64
N ILE A 77 17.14 -16.78 -18.99
CA ILE A 77 17.66 -18.06 -19.50
C ILE A 77 17.16 -18.19 -20.93
N GLN A 78 18.06 -17.97 -21.89
CA GLN A 78 17.75 -17.90 -23.33
C GLN A 78 16.62 -16.89 -23.62
N SER A 79 15.47 -17.36 -24.11
CA SER A 79 14.29 -16.55 -24.43
C SER A 79 13.36 -16.30 -23.23
N ARG A 80 13.56 -17.00 -22.09
CA ARG A 80 12.64 -16.96 -20.93
C ARG A 80 13.24 -16.19 -19.76
N ILE A 81 12.39 -15.53 -18.97
CA ILE A 81 12.77 -14.86 -17.72
C ILE A 81 12.23 -15.67 -16.55
N LYS A 82 13.11 -16.24 -15.73
CA LYS A 82 12.74 -16.89 -14.47
C LYS A 82 12.82 -15.87 -13.33
N LYS A 83 11.74 -15.77 -12.54
CA LYS A 83 11.61 -14.86 -11.40
C LYS A 83 11.64 -15.65 -10.10
N LYS A 84 12.51 -15.26 -9.17
CA LYS A 84 12.57 -15.83 -7.82
C LYS A 84 11.93 -14.85 -6.84
N TYR A 85 10.89 -15.31 -6.15
CA TYR A 85 10.13 -14.52 -5.20
C TYR A 85 10.47 -14.86 -3.76
N ASP A 86 10.36 -13.87 -2.88
CA ASP A 86 10.50 -14.06 -1.44
C ASP A 86 9.23 -14.67 -0.82
N LYS A 87 9.37 -15.21 0.39
CA LYS A 87 8.22 -15.60 1.21
C LYS A 87 7.33 -14.37 1.49
N PRO A 88 6.00 -14.56 1.55
CA PRO A 88 5.06 -13.50 1.90
C PRO A 88 5.36 -12.98 3.30
N LYS A 89 5.62 -11.68 3.43
CA LYS A 89 5.89 -11.00 4.70
C LYS A 89 5.29 -9.60 4.66
N THR A 90 4.75 -9.13 5.78
CA THR A 90 4.16 -7.79 5.86
C THR A 90 5.26 -6.71 5.78
N PRO A 91 4.95 -5.49 5.31
CA PRO A 91 5.91 -4.39 5.32
C PRO A 91 6.54 -4.15 6.69
N TYR A 92 5.75 -4.25 7.77
CA TYR A 92 6.25 -4.15 9.14
C TYR A 92 7.25 -5.26 9.48
N GLN A 93 6.92 -6.53 9.19
CA GLN A 93 7.84 -7.65 9.45
C GLN A 93 9.17 -7.49 8.70
N ARG A 94 9.13 -7.02 7.46
CA ARG A 94 10.33 -6.73 6.67
C ARG A 94 11.17 -5.60 7.27
N LEU A 95 10.53 -4.54 7.76
CA LEU A 95 11.21 -3.44 8.42
C LEU A 95 11.89 -3.90 9.71
N MET A 96 11.21 -4.73 10.52
CA MET A 96 11.76 -5.28 11.76
C MET A 96 12.96 -6.21 11.52
N ALA A 97 13.00 -6.91 10.38
CA ALA A 97 14.12 -7.77 10.00
C ALA A 97 15.30 -7.00 9.36
N SER A 98 15.14 -5.73 9.00
CA SER A 98 16.20 -4.94 8.36
C SER A 98 17.21 -4.41 9.39
N SER A 99 18.50 -4.56 9.10
CA SER A 99 19.61 -4.15 10.00
C SER A 99 20.08 -2.70 9.79
N CYS A 100 19.61 -2.04 8.74
CA CYS A 100 20.10 -0.74 8.26
C CYS A 100 19.25 0.44 8.74
N LEU A 101 19.04 0.57 10.07
CA LEU A 101 18.28 1.67 10.66
C LEU A 101 19.16 2.65 11.44
N THR A 102 18.96 3.96 11.21
CA THR A 102 19.58 5.03 11.99
C THR A 102 19.01 5.10 13.41
N LEU A 103 19.68 5.81 14.31
CA LEU A 103 19.25 5.95 15.71
C LEU A 103 17.82 6.49 15.86
N ASP A 104 17.44 7.47 15.03
CA ASP A 104 16.08 8.02 15.05
C ASP A 104 15.05 7.06 14.46
N GLN A 105 15.43 6.31 13.42
CA GLN A 105 14.57 5.25 12.88
C GLN A 105 14.34 4.12 13.90
N LYS A 106 15.31 3.82 14.76
CA LYS A 106 15.13 2.86 15.88
C LYS A 106 14.13 3.35 16.92
N LYS A 107 14.04 4.66 17.19
CA LYS A 107 12.98 5.21 18.07
C LYS A 107 11.60 5.01 17.45
N ILE A 108 11.46 5.28 16.16
CA ILE A 108 10.22 5.05 15.40
C ILE A 108 9.86 3.56 15.42
N GLN A 109 10.83 2.67 15.21
CA GLN A 109 10.65 1.23 15.27
C GLN A 109 10.07 0.76 16.63
N LYS A 110 10.56 1.31 17.75
CA LYS A 110 10.01 1.01 19.08
C LYS A 110 8.54 1.42 19.20
N LYS A 111 8.18 2.62 18.70
CA LYS A 111 6.78 3.08 18.66
C LYS A 111 5.92 2.16 17.79
N LEU A 112 6.40 1.76 16.61
CA LEU A 112 5.69 0.84 15.71
C LEU A 112 5.47 -0.53 16.35
N LYS A 113 6.42 -1.03 17.15
CA LYS A 113 6.24 -2.28 17.90
C LYS A 113 5.14 -2.19 18.94
N LEU A 114 5.01 -1.04 19.62
CA LEU A 114 3.92 -0.79 20.56
C LEU A 114 2.58 -0.72 19.83
N VAL A 115 2.50 0.03 18.73
CA VAL A 115 1.29 0.11 17.89
C VAL A 115 0.90 -1.28 17.39
N PHE A 116 1.83 -2.05 16.83
CA PHE A 116 1.56 -3.41 16.39
C PHE A 116 1.00 -4.29 17.51
N ARG A 117 1.55 -4.19 18.72
CA ARG A 117 1.00 -4.91 19.87
C ARG A 117 -0.43 -4.47 20.16
N LEU A 118 -0.70 -3.16 20.20
CA LEU A 118 -2.03 -2.61 20.45
C LEU A 118 -3.06 -3.08 19.41
N VAL A 119 -2.71 -3.08 18.11
CA VAL A 119 -3.65 -3.48 17.05
C VAL A 119 -3.81 -5.02 16.96
N ASN A 120 -2.92 -5.80 17.59
CA ASN A 120 -3.01 -7.27 17.63
C ASN A 120 -3.40 -7.82 19.01
N VAL A 121 -3.92 -6.99 19.92
CA VAL A 121 -4.51 -7.51 21.16
C VAL A 121 -5.81 -8.22 20.79
N GLN A 122 -5.76 -9.55 20.80
CA GLN A 122 -6.94 -10.41 21.01
C GLN A 122 -7.16 -10.56 22.51
#